data_AF-T0Z8P6-F1
#
_entry.id   AF-T0Z8P6-F1
#
_cell.length_a   1.000
_cell.length_b   1.000
_cell.length_c   1.000
_cell.angle_alpha   90.00
_cell.angle_beta   90.00
_cell.angle_gamma   90.00
#
_symmetry.space_group_name_H-M   'P 1'
#
loop_
_entity.id
_entity.type
_entity.pdbx_description
1 polymer ?
#
loop_
_entity_poly.entity_id
_entity_poly.type
_entity_poly.pdbx_seq_one_letter_code
_entity_poly.pdbx_strand_id
1 'polypeptide(L)'
;CAYKDFPDHFGFFLPLAGISTVREITENAFDIRATSRLNRLYVELLKDNPDWGKAERRHDMNHFMARLIFCFFAEDTDIFIGKGLFTETVAQLSSKDSSNTHEVIGTLFRAMNTKNQDREHAGLPRWSNSFPYVNGGLFSGTMEVPRFSKIARSYLLHIGNLDWTKINPDIFGSMIQAVAEDEERGALGMHYTSVPNILKVLNPLFLDDLRAKLTEAGDSARTL
;
A
#
# COMPACT_ATOMS: atom_id res chain seq x y z
N CYS A 1 -7.87 -8.04 -39.60
CA CYS A 1 -8.98 -7.07 -39.52
C CYS A 1 -9.57 -6.85 -40.89
N ALA A 2 -10.87 -6.56 -41.00
CA ALA A 2 -11.44 -6.09 -42.26
C ALA A 2 -10.93 -4.66 -42.53
N TYR A 3 -10.70 -4.31 -43.80
CA TYR A 3 -10.19 -2.99 -44.20
C TYR A 3 -11.06 -1.82 -43.68
N LYS A 4 -12.36 -2.07 -43.46
CA LYS A 4 -13.30 -1.07 -42.95
C LYS A 4 -13.05 -0.67 -41.49
N ASP A 5 -12.44 -1.55 -40.68
CA ASP A 5 -12.20 -1.32 -39.25
C ASP A 5 -10.83 -0.66 -39.00
N PHE A 6 -10.09 -0.36 -40.07
CA PHE A 6 -8.74 0.20 -39.99
C PHE A 6 -8.66 1.55 -39.25
N PRO A 7 -9.59 2.51 -39.42
CA PRO A 7 -9.58 3.77 -38.68
C PRO A 7 -9.68 3.59 -37.15
N ASP A 8 -10.35 2.54 -36.70
CA ASP A 8 -10.57 2.26 -35.27
C ASP A 8 -9.31 1.69 -34.58
N HIS A 9 -8.29 1.33 -35.35
CA HIS A 9 -7.01 0.82 -34.88
C HIS A 9 -5.83 1.78 -35.12
N PHE A 10 -6.09 3.07 -35.38
CA PHE A 10 -5.03 4.05 -35.65
C PHE A 10 -3.96 4.14 -34.54
N GLY A 11 -4.35 3.82 -33.30
CA GLY A 11 -3.44 3.81 -32.14
C GLY A 11 -2.25 2.87 -32.28
N PHE A 12 -2.35 1.84 -33.13
CA PHE A 12 -1.25 0.94 -33.48
C PHE A 12 -0.10 1.64 -34.22
N PHE A 13 -0.39 2.71 -34.97
CA PHE A 13 0.59 3.42 -35.78
C PHE A 13 1.20 4.65 -35.08
N LEU A 14 0.71 5.01 -33.90
CA LEU A 14 1.22 6.13 -33.11
C LEU A 14 2.73 6.03 -32.83
N PRO A 15 3.31 4.85 -32.54
CA PRO A 15 4.76 4.71 -32.39
C PRO A 15 5.57 5.11 -33.64
N LEU A 16 5.02 4.95 -34.85
CA LEU A 16 5.69 5.35 -36.10
C LEU A 16 5.77 6.89 -36.25
N ALA A 17 4.90 7.62 -35.56
CA ALA A 17 4.93 9.06 -35.47
C ALA A 17 5.76 9.56 -34.27
N GLY A 18 6.47 8.67 -33.56
CA GLY A 18 7.18 8.99 -32.32
C GLY A 18 6.28 9.17 -31.10
N ILE A 19 4.99 8.79 -31.19
CA ILE A 19 4.01 8.92 -30.11
C ILE A 19 3.92 7.58 -29.37
N SER A 20 4.50 7.53 -28.17
CA SER A 20 4.39 6.35 -27.30
C SER A 20 3.03 6.32 -26.60
N THR A 21 2.20 5.33 -26.92
CA THR A 21 0.96 5.06 -26.20
C THR A 21 1.23 4.15 -25.01
N VAL A 22 1.44 4.75 -23.84
CA VAL A 22 1.39 3.94 -22.62
C VAL A 22 -0.06 3.66 -22.30
N ARG A 23 -0.43 2.37 -22.18
CA ARG A 23 -1.75 1.98 -21.67
C ARG A 23 -1.97 2.68 -20.33
N GLU A 24 -2.98 3.52 -20.27
CA GLU A 24 -3.43 4.12 -19.02
C GLU A 24 -3.83 2.98 -18.09
N ILE A 25 -3.21 2.91 -16.91
CA ILE A 25 -3.66 2.00 -15.86
C ILE A 25 -4.97 2.62 -15.36
N THR A 26 -6.09 2.14 -15.89
CA THR A 26 -7.41 2.54 -15.39
C THR A 26 -7.54 2.06 -13.95
N GLU A 27 -7.70 2.99 -13.01
CA GLU A 27 -8.02 2.66 -11.61
C GLU A 27 -9.24 1.73 -11.61
N ASN A 28 -9.09 0.53 -11.05
CA ASN A 28 -10.16 -0.45 -11.02
C ASN A 28 -11.21 0.02 -9.99
N ALA A 29 -12.48 -0.35 -10.17
CA ALA A 29 -13.53 -0.05 -9.19
C ALA A 29 -13.23 -0.59 -7.77
N PHE A 30 -12.32 -1.56 -7.63
CA PHE A 30 -11.80 -2.00 -6.34
C PHE A 30 -10.92 -0.93 -5.67
N ASP A 31 -10.01 -0.34 -6.42
CA ASP A 31 -9.07 0.69 -5.98
C ASP A 31 -9.81 1.90 -5.42
N ILE A 32 -10.76 2.44 -6.19
CA ILE A 32 -11.58 3.60 -5.80
C ILE A 32 -12.35 3.32 -4.49
N ARG A 33 -12.90 2.11 -4.35
CA ARG A 33 -13.64 1.71 -3.15
C ARG A 33 -12.73 1.55 -1.94
N ALA A 34 -11.55 0.98 -2.10
CA ALA A 34 -10.56 0.84 -1.03
C ALA A 34 -10.09 2.21 -0.54
N THR A 35 -9.67 3.09 -1.45
CA THR A 35 -9.24 4.46 -1.15
C THR A 35 -10.34 5.25 -0.42
N SER A 36 -11.60 5.18 -0.90
CA SER A 36 -12.72 5.86 -0.25
C SER A 36 -12.95 5.37 1.19
N ARG A 37 -12.81 4.08 1.46
CA ARG A 37 -12.96 3.52 2.82
C ARG A 37 -11.79 3.90 3.72
N LEU A 38 -10.57 3.89 3.21
CA LEU A 38 -9.38 4.36 3.95
C LEU A 38 -9.49 5.84 4.30
N ASN A 39 -10.03 6.67 3.40
CA ASN A 39 -10.26 8.08 3.71
C ASN A 39 -11.26 8.23 4.88
N ARG A 40 -12.34 7.44 4.90
CA ARG A 40 -13.28 7.43 6.03
C ARG A 40 -12.61 7.02 7.34
N LEU A 41 -11.72 6.03 7.30
CA LEU A 41 -10.94 5.63 8.47
C LEU A 41 -10.04 6.78 8.95
N TYR A 42 -9.31 7.42 8.04
CA TYR A 42 -8.43 8.54 8.34
C TYR A 42 -9.18 9.71 9.00
N VAL A 43 -10.28 10.16 8.39
CA VAL A 43 -11.11 11.24 8.95
C VAL A 43 -11.65 10.86 10.33
N GLU A 44 -12.09 9.61 10.51
CA GLU A 44 -12.60 9.16 11.80
C GLU A 44 -11.50 9.10 12.88
N LEU A 45 -10.28 8.70 12.54
CA LEU A 45 -9.14 8.73 13.45
C LEU A 45 -8.80 10.16 13.87
N LEU A 46 -8.84 11.14 12.95
CA LEU A 46 -8.53 12.52 13.28
C LEU A 46 -9.51 13.18 14.26
N LYS A 47 -10.78 12.74 14.30
CA LYS A 47 -11.77 13.27 15.25
C LYS A 47 -11.37 13.05 16.70
N ASP A 48 -10.82 11.87 17.01
CA ASP A 48 -10.38 11.51 18.36
C ASP A 48 -8.90 11.81 18.61
N ASN A 49 -8.15 12.15 17.55
CA ASN A 49 -6.70 12.39 17.59
C ASN A 49 -6.34 13.68 16.82
N PRO A 50 -6.83 14.85 17.25
CA PRO A 50 -6.68 16.10 16.49
C PRO A 50 -5.22 16.55 16.34
N ASP A 51 -4.33 16.12 17.24
CA ASP A 51 -2.90 16.39 17.15
C ASP A 51 -2.23 15.65 15.97
N TRP A 52 -2.76 14.51 15.54
CA TRP A 52 -2.23 13.76 14.39
C TRP A 52 -2.49 14.45 13.04
N GLY A 53 -3.44 15.38 12.98
CA GLY A 53 -3.73 16.18 11.79
C GLY A 53 -2.80 17.38 11.60
N LYS A 54 -1.99 17.71 12.62
CA LYS A 54 -1.06 18.85 12.57
C LYS A 54 0.14 18.54 11.68
N ALA A 55 0.77 19.59 11.14
CA ALA A 55 1.89 19.46 10.20
C ALA A 55 3.05 18.63 10.79
N GLU A 56 3.31 18.76 12.09
CA GLU A 56 4.37 18.06 12.80
C GLU A 56 4.13 16.55 12.92
N ARG A 57 2.87 16.11 12.93
CA ARG A 57 2.46 14.72 13.07
C ARG A 57 1.92 14.08 11.79
N ARG A 58 1.79 14.86 10.72
CA ARG A 58 1.31 14.37 9.42
C ARG A 58 2.14 13.19 8.90
N HIS A 59 3.46 13.22 9.13
CA HIS A 59 4.34 12.12 8.78
C HIS A 59 4.00 10.83 9.57
N ASP A 60 3.73 10.94 10.88
CA ASP A 60 3.32 9.80 11.70
C ASP A 60 2.02 9.17 11.19
N MET A 61 1.03 10.02 10.84
CA MET A 61 -0.25 9.55 10.31
C MET A 61 -0.06 8.83 8.97
N ASN A 62 0.75 9.39 8.06
CA ASN A 62 1.04 8.77 6.78
C ASN A 62 1.74 7.42 6.94
N HIS A 63 2.73 7.34 7.84
CA HIS A 63 3.39 6.08 8.18
C HIS A 63 2.43 5.07 8.78
N PHE A 64 1.53 5.51 9.66
CA PHE A 64 0.50 4.67 10.25
C PHE A 64 -0.41 4.07 9.17
N MET A 65 -0.93 4.89 8.26
CA MET A 65 -1.77 4.44 7.15
C MET A 65 -1.02 3.48 6.20
N ALA A 66 0.25 3.78 5.89
CA ALA A 66 1.09 2.91 5.07
C ALA A 66 1.27 1.52 5.70
N ARG A 67 1.48 1.45 7.02
CA ARG A 67 1.58 0.18 7.76
C ARG A 67 0.28 -0.60 7.73
N LEU A 68 -0.88 0.06 7.85
CA LEU A 68 -2.18 -0.61 7.73
C LEU A 68 -2.36 -1.21 6.33
N ILE A 69 -2.12 -0.43 5.28
CA ILE A 69 -2.20 -0.88 3.88
C ILE A 69 -1.30 -2.09 3.66
N PHE A 70 -0.05 -2.04 4.14
CA PHE A 70 0.86 -3.18 4.09
C PHE A 70 0.29 -4.40 4.80
N CYS A 71 -0.26 -4.26 6.02
CA CYS A 71 -0.80 -5.39 6.77
C CYS A 71 -1.98 -6.04 6.06
N PHE A 72 -2.89 -5.25 5.48
CA PHE A 72 -4.02 -5.76 4.73
C PHE A 72 -3.60 -6.46 3.43
N PHE A 73 -2.61 -5.91 2.74
CA PHE A 73 -2.05 -6.57 1.56
C PHE A 73 -1.33 -7.87 1.93
N ALA A 74 -0.54 -7.85 3.01
CA ALA A 74 0.27 -8.97 3.46
C ALA A 74 -0.55 -10.17 3.94
N GLU A 75 -1.71 -9.92 4.57
CA GLU A 75 -2.61 -10.99 5.04
C GLU A 75 -3.41 -11.69 3.94
N ASP A 76 -3.41 -11.13 2.72
CA ASP A 76 -4.11 -11.69 1.56
C ASP A 76 -3.15 -12.24 0.49
N THR A 77 -1.83 -11.99 0.62
CA THR A 77 -0.80 -12.35 -0.40
C THR A 77 0.26 -13.32 0.11
N ASP A 78 -0.06 -14.12 1.12
CA ASP A 78 0.83 -15.13 1.73
C ASP A 78 2.14 -14.58 2.33
N ILE A 79 2.26 -13.25 2.49
CA ILE A 79 3.35 -12.63 3.26
C ILE A 79 3.16 -12.97 4.74
N PHE A 80 1.92 -12.90 5.23
CA PHE A 80 1.55 -13.45 6.52
C PHE A 80 1.08 -14.89 6.36
N ILE A 81 1.35 -15.70 7.38
CA ILE A 81 0.94 -17.11 7.38
C ILE A 81 -0.56 -17.17 7.66
N GLY A 82 -1.32 -17.64 6.66
CA GLY A 82 -2.78 -17.74 6.73
C GLY A 82 -3.47 -16.46 6.28
N LYS A 83 -4.77 -16.58 6.00
CA LYS A 83 -5.58 -15.47 5.51
C LYS A 83 -6.11 -14.63 6.66
N GLY A 84 -6.05 -13.31 6.55
CA GLY A 84 -6.70 -12.38 7.49
C GLY A 84 -6.02 -12.29 8.86
N LEU A 85 -4.76 -12.73 8.99
CA LEU A 85 -4.05 -12.80 10.28
C LEU A 85 -4.07 -11.47 11.05
N PHE A 86 -3.85 -10.33 10.37
CA PHE A 86 -3.83 -9.03 11.01
C PHE A 86 -5.23 -8.60 11.46
N THR A 87 -6.18 -8.64 10.53
CA THR A 87 -7.57 -8.22 10.75
C THR A 87 -8.25 -9.07 11.83
N GLU A 88 -8.06 -10.38 11.81
CA GLU A 88 -8.61 -11.30 12.81
C GLU A 88 -7.97 -11.07 14.19
N THR A 89 -6.64 -10.90 14.25
CA THR A 89 -5.95 -10.63 15.52
C THR A 89 -6.47 -9.33 16.15
N VAL A 90 -6.60 -8.26 15.36
CA VAL A 90 -7.17 -7.00 15.83
C VAL A 90 -8.63 -7.22 16.26
N ALA A 91 -9.45 -7.93 15.49
CA ALA A 91 -10.85 -8.19 15.82
C ALA A 91 -11.03 -8.95 17.14
N GLN A 92 -10.16 -9.93 17.42
CA GLN A 92 -10.25 -10.81 18.59
C GLN A 92 -9.69 -10.17 19.86
N LEU A 93 -8.54 -9.47 19.77
CA LEU A 93 -7.82 -8.98 20.94
C LEU A 93 -8.20 -7.55 21.34
N SER A 94 -8.79 -6.77 20.44
CA SER A 94 -9.31 -5.45 20.79
C SER A 94 -10.69 -5.54 21.43
N SER A 95 -10.88 -4.76 22.50
CA SER A 95 -12.14 -4.60 23.20
C SER A 95 -13.24 -4.10 22.27
N LYS A 96 -14.48 -4.51 22.55
CA LYS A 96 -15.67 -4.07 21.78
C LYS A 96 -15.88 -2.55 21.81
N ASP A 97 -15.32 -1.86 22.80
CA ASP A 97 -15.34 -0.41 22.92
C ASP A 97 -14.13 0.31 22.29
N SER A 98 -13.24 -0.45 21.66
CA SER A 98 -11.99 0.03 21.04
C SER A 98 -10.95 0.63 21.99
N SER A 99 -11.15 0.55 23.30
CA SER A 99 -10.28 1.18 24.31
C SER A 99 -8.80 0.82 24.17
N ASN A 100 -8.50 -0.43 23.78
CA ASN A 100 -7.14 -0.97 23.61
C ASN A 100 -6.74 -1.26 22.16
N THR A 101 -7.53 -0.88 21.14
CA THR A 101 -7.23 -1.22 19.72
C THR A 101 -5.84 -0.76 19.30
N HIS A 102 -5.48 0.45 19.68
CA HIS A 102 -4.17 1.06 19.42
C HIS A 102 -3.00 0.31 20.10
N GLU A 103 -3.20 -0.27 21.29
CA GLU A 103 -2.20 -1.10 21.98
C GLU A 103 -1.97 -2.42 21.26
N VAL A 104 -3.05 -3.06 20.79
CA VAL A 104 -2.97 -4.30 20.00
C VAL A 104 -2.19 -4.05 18.71
N ILE A 105 -2.59 -3.03 17.94
CA ILE A 105 -1.92 -2.68 16.68
C ILE A 105 -0.46 -2.27 16.93
N GLY A 106 -0.19 -1.45 17.95
CA GLY A 106 1.17 -1.06 18.31
C GLY A 106 2.05 -2.25 18.68
N THR A 107 1.49 -3.24 19.38
CA THR A 107 2.19 -4.50 19.69
C THR A 107 2.52 -5.29 18.42
N LEU A 108 1.59 -5.37 17.47
CA LEU A 108 1.82 -6.02 16.17
C LEU A 108 2.93 -5.32 15.38
N PHE A 109 2.95 -4.00 15.35
CA PHE A 109 4.00 -3.22 14.69
C PHE A 109 5.36 -3.45 15.35
N ARG A 110 5.40 -3.48 16.69
CA ARG A 110 6.62 -3.84 17.43
C ARG A 110 7.09 -5.26 17.13
N ALA A 111 6.19 -6.23 17.05
CA ALA A 111 6.53 -7.59 16.68
C ALA A 111 7.13 -7.67 15.27
N MET A 112 6.54 -6.99 14.29
CA MET A 112 7.08 -6.95 12.92
C MET A 112 8.42 -6.21 12.81
N ASN A 113 8.72 -5.31 13.75
CA ASN A 113 10.01 -4.63 13.87
C ASN A 113 11.06 -5.37 14.74
N THR A 114 10.69 -6.47 15.39
CA THR A 114 11.57 -7.21 16.31
C THR A 114 11.81 -8.62 15.81
N LYS A 115 13.08 -9.02 15.65
CA LYS A 115 13.44 -10.38 15.24
C LYS A 115 12.89 -11.39 16.23
N ASN A 116 12.44 -12.55 15.75
CA ASN A 116 11.76 -13.57 16.57
C ASN A 116 12.52 -13.93 17.86
N GLN A 117 13.84 -14.09 17.78
CA GLN A 117 14.70 -14.43 18.92
C GLN A 117 14.77 -13.33 20.00
N ASP A 118 14.53 -12.06 19.64
CA ASP A 118 14.65 -10.91 20.53
C ASP A 118 13.30 -10.52 21.15
N ARG A 119 12.18 -11.14 20.71
CA ARG A 119 10.81 -10.74 21.12
C ARG A 119 10.53 -10.96 22.60
N GLU A 120 11.03 -12.05 23.17
CA GLU A 120 10.88 -12.33 24.60
C GLU A 120 11.60 -11.27 25.44
N HIS A 121 12.82 -10.92 25.07
CA HIS A 121 13.58 -9.86 25.74
C HIS A 121 12.93 -8.47 25.57
N ALA A 122 12.31 -8.21 24.42
CA ALA A 122 11.55 -6.99 24.16
C ALA A 122 10.19 -6.91 24.89
N GLY A 123 9.83 -7.94 25.65
CA GLY A 123 8.57 -8.01 26.40
C GLY A 123 7.33 -8.17 25.51
N LEU A 124 7.49 -8.70 24.30
CA LEU A 124 6.39 -8.90 23.38
C LEU A 124 5.57 -10.13 23.76
N PRO A 125 4.23 -10.05 23.74
CA PRO A 125 3.39 -11.15 24.13
C PRO A 125 3.42 -12.27 23.10
N ARG A 126 3.36 -13.52 23.57
CA ARG A 126 3.48 -14.72 22.72
C ARG A 126 2.48 -14.78 21.57
N TRP A 127 1.28 -14.22 21.71
CA TRP A 127 0.28 -14.18 20.64
C TRP A 127 0.74 -13.37 19.42
N SER A 128 1.71 -12.46 19.58
CA SER A 128 2.27 -11.68 18.47
C SER A 128 3.35 -12.43 17.67
N ASN A 129 3.74 -13.63 18.11
CA ASN A 129 4.85 -14.37 17.50
C ASN A 129 4.55 -14.93 16.10
N SER A 130 3.28 -15.05 15.74
CA SER A 130 2.84 -15.50 14.40
C SER A 130 3.18 -14.50 13.29
N PHE A 131 3.38 -13.22 13.64
CA PHE A 131 3.71 -12.20 12.65
C PHE A 131 5.19 -12.30 12.26
N PRO A 132 5.53 -12.23 10.96
CA PRO A 132 6.92 -12.30 10.52
C PRO A 132 7.69 -11.04 10.91
N TYR A 133 9.01 -11.13 10.92
CA TYR A 133 9.88 -9.97 10.98
C TYR A 133 9.97 -9.36 9.58
N VAL A 134 9.56 -8.10 9.43
CA VAL A 134 9.41 -7.45 8.12
C VAL A 134 10.55 -6.46 7.82
N ASN A 135 11.39 -6.13 8.82
CA ASN A 135 12.38 -5.04 8.80
C ASN A 135 12.83 -4.55 7.41
N GLY A 136 12.41 -3.32 7.12
CA GLY A 136 12.63 -2.63 5.84
C GLY A 136 12.27 -1.15 5.95
N GLY A 137 12.57 -0.51 7.08
CA GLY A 137 12.26 0.90 7.33
C GLY A 137 10.78 1.19 7.64
N LEU A 138 9.83 0.50 7.02
CA LEU A 138 8.38 0.74 7.19
C LEU A 138 7.91 0.66 8.64
N PHE A 139 8.38 -0.35 9.39
CA PHE A 139 8.08 -0.53 10.82
C PHE A 139 9.15 0.05 11.76
N SER A 140 10.13 0.78 11.22
CA SER A 140 11.13 1.49 12.02
C SER A 140 10.61 2.86 12.50
N GLY A 141 11.34 3.50 13.41
CA GLY A 141 10.96 4.81 13.97
C GLY A 141 9.85 4.69 15.03
N THR A 142 9.00 5.72 15.12
CA THR A 142 7.89 5.71 16.09
C THR A 142 6.88 4.62 15.74
N MET A 143 6.45 3.88 16.76
CA MET A 143 5.41 2.86 16.68
C MET A 143 4.13 3.30 17.41
N GLU A 144 3.99 4.61 17.61
CA GLU A 144 2.74 5.18 18.08
C GLU A 144 1.59 4.87 17.11
N VAL A 145 0.41 4.71 17.68
CA VAL A 145 -0.82 4.38 16.98
C VAL A 145 -1.91 5.31 17.51
N PRO A 146 -2.68 5.98 16.64
CA PRO A 146 -3.78 6.85 17.08
C PRO A 146 -4.82 6.03 17.85
N ARG A 147 -5.49 6.65 18.82
CA ARG A 147 -6.61 6.04 19.55
C ARG A 147 -7.75 5.77 18.57
N PHE A 148 -8.51 4.71 18.82
CA PHE A 148 -9.63 4.31 17.97
C PHE A 148 -10.95 4.51 18.70
N SER A 149 -11.94 5.10 18.03
CA SER A 149 -13.34 4.90 18.38
C SER A 149 -13.85 3.52 17.96
N LYS A 150 -15.05 3.17 18.40
CA LYS A 150 -15.82 2.04 17.86
C LYS A 150 -16.01 2.14 16.34
N ILE A 151 -16.22 3.35 15.85
CA ILE A 151 -16.47 3.61 14.42
C ILE A 151 -15.17 3.41 13.63
N ALA A 152 -14.05 3.99 14.06
CA ALA A 152 -12.75 3.80 13.43
C ALA A 152 -12.37 2.31 13.38
N ARG A 153 -12.58 1.57 14.47
CA ARG A 153 -12.33 0.12 14.52
C ARG A 153 -13.21 -0.63 13.52
N SER A 154 -14.49 -0.27 13.42
CA SER A 154 -15.40 -0.87 12.45
C SER A 154 -14.91 -0.64 11.01
N TYR A 155 -14.46 0.57 10.68
CA TYR A 155 -13.87 0.85 9.37
C TYR A 155 -12.61 0.03 9.12
N LEU A 156 -11.68 -0.03 10.08
CA LEU A 156 -10.47 -0.86 9.97
C LEU A 156 -10.82 -2.31 9.63
N LEU A 157 -11.75 -2.92 10.36
CA LEU A 157 -12.16 -4.30 10.10
C LEU A 157 -12.87 -4.45 8.75
N HIS A 158 -13.70 -3.50 8.35
CA HIS A 158 -14.35 -3.52 7.04
C HIS A 158 -13.38 -3.36 5.87
N ILE A 159 -12.27 -2.66 6.06
CA ILE A 159 -11.21 -2.48 5.08
C ILE A 159 -10.35 -3.75 4.99
N GLY A 160 -9.99 -4.33 6.14
CA GLY A 160 -9.25 -5.60 6.19
C GLY A 160 -10.00 -6.79 5.61
N ASN A 161 -11.33 -6.75 5.58
CA ASN A 161 -12.17 -7.76 4.92
C ASN A 161 -12.35 -7.55 3.40
N LEU A 162 -11.71 -6.55 2.80
CA LEU A 162 -11.65 -6.43 1.34
C LEU A 162 -10.73 -7.51 0.76
N ASP A 163 -10.87 -7.78 -0.54
CA ASP A 163 -9.97 -8.69 -1.26
C ASP A 163 -8.78 -7.90 -1.80
N TRP A 164 -7.71 -7.84 -1.03
CA TRP A 164 -6.51 -7.05 -1.34
C TRP A 164 -5.68 -7.65 -2.47
N THR A 165 -5.95 -8.89 -2.89
CA THR A 165 -5.36 -9.49 -4.10
C THR A 165 -5.82 -8.80 -5.39
N LYS A 166 -6.92 -8.06 -5.33
CA LYS A 166 -7.49 -7.31 -6.47
C LYS A 166 -7.02 -5.87 -6.57
N ILE A 167 -6.28 -5.38 -5.57
CA ILE A 167 -5.75 -4.02 -5.53
C ILE A 167 -4.35 -4.03 -6.12
N ASN A 168 -4.08 -3.15 -7.07
CA ASN A 168 -2.75 -3.05 -7.66
C ASN A 168 -1.76 -2.41 -6.65
N PRO A 169 -0.65 -3.07 -6.26
CA PRO A 169 0.34 -2.48 -5.37
C PRO A 169 0.89 -1.13 -5.85
N ASP A 170 0.91 -0.89 -7.16
CA ASP A 170 1.39 0.35 -7.76
C ASP A 170 0.61 1.57 -7.26
N ILE A 171 -0.67 1.41 -6.89
CA ILE A 171 -1.53 2.52 -6.45
C ILE A 171 -1.40 2.83 -4.95
N PHE A 172 -0.60 2.09 -4.18
CA PHE A 172 -0.45 2.36 -2.75
C PHE A 172 0.09 3.76 -2.48
N GLY A 173 1.00 4.25 -3.33
CA GLY A 173 1.52 5.60 -3.23
C GLY A 173 0.43 6.67 -3.42
N SER A 174 -0.38 6.54 -4.46
CA SER A 174 -1.50 7.47 -4.72
C SER A 174 -2.60 7.35 -3.68
N MET A 175 -2.86 6.14 -3.17
CA MET A 175 -3.85 5.89 -2.12
C MET A 175 -3.47 6.57 -0.79
N ILE A 176 -2.21 6.48 -0.36
CA ILE A 176 -1.73 7.17 0.85
C ILE A 176 -1.86 8.69 0.70
N GLN A 177 -1.45 9.23 -0.46
CA GLN A 177 -1.56 10.66 -0.74
C GLN A 177 -3.00 11.15 -0.75
N ALA A 178 -3.89 10.41 -1.43
CA ALA A 178 -5.31 10.74 -1.52
C ALA A 178 -6.03 10.72 -0.17
N VAL A 179 -5.52 9.95 0.80
CA VAL A 179 -6.07 9.89 2.15
C VAL A 179 -5.49 10.97 3.07
N ALA A 180 -4.24 11.38 2.85
CA ALA A 180 -3.55 12.34 3.71
C ALA A 180 -3.82 13.82 3.39
N GLU A 181 -4.17 14.13 2.13
CA GLU A 181 -4.38 15.50 1.66
C GLU A 181 -5.88 15.86 1.62
N ASP A 182 -6.40 16.43 2.71
CA ASP A 182 -7.61 17.25 2.66
C ASP A 182 -7.20 18.71 2.35
N GLU A 183 -7.65 19.21 1.19
CA GLU A 183 -7.75 20.63 0.78
C GLU A 183 -6.58 21.45 0.18
N GLU A 184 -5.29 21.08 0.22
CA GLU A 184 -4.24 21.90 -0.46
C GLU A 184 -3.39 21.12 -1.47
N ARG A 185 -3.92 21.01 -2.70
CA ARG A 185 -3.35 20.30 -3.87
C ARG A 185 -2.01 20.82 -4.43
N GLY A 186 -1.28 21.72 -3.77
CA GLY A 186 -0.26 22.53 -4.47
C GLY A 186 1.15 22.62 -3.89
N ALA A 187 1.40 22.35 -2.61
CA ALA A 187 2.51 23.03 -1.93
C ALA A 187 3.80 22.21 -1.71
N LEU A 188 3.79 20.87 -1.85
CA LEU A 188 4.91 20.05 -1.35
C LEU A 188 5.66 19.21 -2.39
N GLY A 189 5.24 19.22 -3.67
CA GLY A 189 5.94 18.48 -4.74
C GLY A 189 5.96 16.95 -4.55
N MET A 190 5.22 16.44 -3.56
CA MET A 190 5.04 15.01 -3.28
C MET A 190 3.98 14.43 -4.22
N HIS A 191 4.14 14.59 -5.53
CA HIS A 191 3.21 14.00 -6.49
C HIS A 191 3.64 12.57 -6.80
N TYR A 192 2.76 11.60 -6.54
CA TYR A 192 2.94 10.25 -7.04
C TYR A 192 3.10 10.32 -8.57
N THR A 193 4.18 9.73 -9.06
CA THR A 193 4.42 9.61 -10.50
C THR A 193 3.74 8.35 -10.99
N SER A 194 2.76 8.50 -11.88
CA SER A 194 2.04 7.36 -12.42
C SER A 194 2.97 6.35 -13.09
N VAL A 195 2.67 5.06 -12.99
CA VAL A 195 3.44 4.00 -13.68
C VAL A 195 3.64 4.31 -15.16
N PRO A 196 2.64 4.82 -15.91
CA PRO A 196 2.87 5.27 -17.27
C PRO A 196 3.98 6.31 -17.43
N ASN A 197 4.04 7.31 -16.54
CA ASN A 197 5.07 8.34 -16.58
C ASN A 197 6.43 7.81 -16.12
N ILE A 198 6.47 6.88 -15.16
CA ILE A 198 7.69 6.15 -14.80
C ILE A 198 8.22 5.39 -16.02
N LEU A 199 7.38 4.61 -16.70
CA LEU A 199 7.79 3.82 -17.86
C LEU A 199 8.19 4.67 -19.07
N LYS A 200 7.59 5.85 -19.27
CA LYS A 200 8.06 6.81 -20.30
C LYS A 200 9.52 7.22 -20.11
N VAL A 201 9.98 7.28 -18.86
CA VAL A 201 11.38 7.58 -18.53
C VAL A 201 12.22 6.31 -18.60
N LEU A 202 11.81 5.23 -17.92
CA LEU A 202 12.63 4.04 -17.76
C LEU A 202 12.80 3.23 -19.06
N ASN A 203 11.80 3.18 -19.95
CA ASN A 203 11.86 2.46 -21.22
C ASN A 203 13.07 2.89 -22.07
N PRO A 204 13.16 4.17 -22.53
CA PRO A 204 14.29 4.61 -23.33
C PRO A 204 15.59 4.75 -22.53
N LEU A 205 15.53 4.88 -21.19
CA LEU A 205 16.73 5.07 -20.38
C LEU A 205 17.56 3.79 -20.24
N PHE A 206 16.91 2.62 -20.07
CA PHE A 206 17.61 1.34 -20.00
C PHE A 206 16.75 0.09 -20.19
N LEU A 207 15.42 0.13 -19.96
CA LEU A 207 14.62 -1.10 -19.99
C LEU A 207 14.52 -1.68 -21.41
N ASP A 208 14.47 -0.85 -22.44
CA ASP A 208 14.41 -1.33 -23.83
C ASP A 208 15.71 -2.03 -24.23
N ASP A 209 16.86 -1.48 -23.86
CA ASP A 209 18.18 -2.10 -24.07
C ASP A 209 18.32 -3.44 -23.33
N LEU A 210 17.85 -3.51 -22.08
CA LEU A 210 17.87 -4.75 -21.30
C LEU A 210 16.98 -5.83 -21.93
N ARG A 211 15.79 -5.48 -22.41
CA ARG A 211 14.88 -6.41 -23.10
C ARG A 211 15.46 -6.90 -24.41
N ALA A 212 16.14 -6.03 -25.17
CA ALA A 212 16.82 -6.41 -26.40
C ALA A 212 17.94 -7.42 -26.12
N LYS A 213 18.80 -7.15 -25.13
CA LYS A 213 19.87 -8.09 -24.72
C LYS A 213 19.33 -9.43 -24.21
N LEU A 214 18.24 -9.41 -23.44
CA LEU A 214 17.59 -10.63 -22.98
C LEU A 214 17.07 -11.47 -24.16
N THR A 215 16.47 -10.82 -25.17
CA THR A 215 15.99 -11.49 -26.37
C THR A 215 17.14 -12.06 -27.20
N GLU A 216 18.26 -11.33 -27.30
CA GLU A 216 19.47 -11.76 -28.00
C GLU A 216 20.16 -12.94 -27.30
N ALA A 217 20.16 -12.97 -25.96
CA ALA A 217 20.75 -14.04 -25.17
C ALA A 217 19.99 -15.39 -25.32
N GLY A 218 18.68 -15.34 -25.57
CA GLY A 218 17.83 -16.53 -25.69
C GLY A 218 17.97 -17.46 -24.48
N ASP A 219 18.13 -18.77 -24.71
CA ASP A 219 18.36 -19.79 -23.66
C ASP A 219 19.85 -20.08 -23.40
N SER A 220 20.76 -19.23 -23.88
CA SER A 220 22.20 -19.47 -23.74
C SER A 220 22.68 -19.20 -22.31
N ALA A 221 22.96 -20.28 -21.56
CA ALA A 221 23.52 -20.23 -20.21
C ALA A 221 24.90 -19.53 -20.10
N ARG A 222 25.53 -19.17 -21.23
CA ARG A 222 26.85 -18.54 -21.29
C ARG A 222 26.80 -17.01 -21.46
N THR A 223 25.62 -16.47 -21.77
CA THR A 223 25.39 -15.06 -22.08
C THR A 223 24.42 -14.37 -21.11
N LEU A 224 23.82 -15.13 -20.19
CA LEU A 224 23.02 -14.66 -19.05
C LEU A 224 23.90 -14.21 -17.88
#